data_AF-A0A359AZG1-F1
#
_entry.id   AF-A0A359AZG1-F1
#
_cell.length_a   1.000
_cell.length_b   1.000
_cell.length_c   1.000
_cell.angle_alpha   90.00
_cell.angle_beta   90.00
_cell.angle_gamma   90.00
#
_symmetry.space_group_name_H-M   'P 1'
#
loop_
_entity.id
_entity.type
_entity.pdbx_description
1 polymer ?
#
loop_
_entity_poly.entity_id
_entity_poly.type
_entity_poly.pdbx_seq_one_letter_code
_entity_poly.pdbx_strand_id
1 'polypeptide(L)'
;KGAAQNFSGIKLQRAEVAYRVSRQQLWWGNWGRPADHFAEGVTQTDDNGAFEITFTPQKTDAGNTLLRSAYSFRVEASVTDVNGETQTGTYTVAVGDVSMILQADISDKVEKNSDNKLNISAKNLDGNDIPAEGTYQLFSLQENDSIDTQIWEGRFVTGEQKELKNKLKDIPSGKYKLVLKSKDDRGNEVIAENSFVLYSYADARPPIQTNDWFIVKNGTFGADEKAEVILGVSDENVHVLYELWKENTLLERKWIVLNNENRLFSLPYKASYGKQVTLMLSYVKKEKFYTHRTEIELRQEKKELKVSLDVFRDKIRPGSQEEWRLTVKDNAGNPAVAEVLASMYDFS
;
A
#
# COMPACT_ATOMS: atom_id res chain seq x y z
N LYS A 1 -3.09 -2.62 32.04
CA LYS A 1 -3.84 -1.90 33.10
C LYS A 1 -4.69 -0.83 32.45
N GLY A 2 -5.93 -0.64 32.88
CA GLY A 2 -6.85 0.39 32.40
C GLY A 2 -7.51 1.13 33.55
N ALA A 3 -8.28 2.17 33.24
CA ALA A 3 -9.06 2.92 34.22
C ALA A 3 -10.41 3.34 33.61
N ALA A 4 -11.43 3.38 34.46
CA ALA A 4 -12.78 3.83 34.11
C ALA A 4 -13.20 4.99 35.02
N GLN A 5 -13.62 6.08 34.40
CA GLN A 5 -14.15 7.25 35.08
C GLN A 5 -15.27 7.86 34.23
N ASN A 6 -16.24 8.50 34.86
CA ASN A 6 -17.25 9.25 34.13
C ASN A 6 -16.69 10.58 33.63
N PHE A 7 -17.46 11.30 32.81
CA PHE A 7 -17.05 12.57 32.22
C PHE A 7 -16.62 13.63 33.26
N SER A 8 -17.22 13.62 34.45
CA SER A 8 -16.88 14.52 35.56
C SER A 8 -15.64 14.09 36.35
N GLY A 9 -14.94 13.04 35.92
CA GLY A 9 -13.73 12.51 36.56
C GLY A 9 -13.97 11.61 37.77
N ILE A 10 -15.23 11.25 38.06
CA ILE A 10 -15.56 10.33 39.15
C ILE A 10 -15.15 8.91 38.73
N LYS A 11 -14.38 8.24 39.57
CA LYS A 11 -13.91 6.87 39.35
C LYS A 11 -15.08 5.89 39.45
N LEU A 12 -15.24 5.03 38.45
CA LEU A 12 -16.23 3.97 38.50
C LEU A 12 -15.69 2.83 39.35
N GLN A 13 -16.20 2.66 40.56
CA GLN A 13 -15.77 1.61 41.49
C GLN A 13 -16.62 0.35 41.31
N ARG A 14 -16.01 -0.83 41.41
CA ARG A 14 -16.68 -2.15 41.32
C ARG A 14 -17.55 -2.31 40.05
N ALA A 15 -17.23 -1.56 39.00
CA ALA A 15 -17.89 -1.68 37.71
C ALA A 15 -17.39 -2.94 37.01
N GLU A 16 -18.30 -3.65 36.36
CA GLU A 16 -17.95 -4.81 35.56
C GLU A 16 -17.18 -4.38 34.30
N VAL A 17 -16.09 -5.07 34.02
CA VAL A 17 -15.26 -4.87 32.83
C VAL A 17 -15.22 -6.17 32.05
N ALA A 18 -16.06 -6.28 31.03
CA ALA A 18 -15.98 -7.37 30.06
C ALA A 18 -14.85 -7.08 29.08
N TYR A 19 -14.02 -8.06 28.75
CA TYR A 19 -12.95 -7.88 27.78
C TYR A 19 -12.83 -9.02 26.79
N ARG A 20 -12.36 -8.68 25.60
CA ARG A 20 -12.01 -9.62 24.53
C ARG A 20 -10.61 -9.31 24.01
N VAL A 21 -9.81 -10.34 23.88
CA VAL A 21 -8.49 -10.30 23.25
C VAL A 21 -8.60 -10.99 21.89
N SER A 22 -8.22 -10.29 20.84
CA SER A 22 -8.02 -10.87 19.51
C SER A 22 -6.56 -10.81 19.11
N ARG A 23 -6.11 -11.80 18.34
CA ARG A 23 -4.73 -11.95 17.87
C ARG A 23 -4.69 -11.83 16.36
N GLN A 24 -3.72 -11.10 15.83
CA GLN A 24 -3.46 -11.02 14.40
C GLN A 24 -1.97 -11.20 14.14
N GLN A 25 -1.59 -12.02 13.17
CA GLN A 25 -0.20 -12.15 12.76
C GLN A 25 0.24 -10.85 12.07
N LEU A 26 1.33 -10.26 12.57
CA LEU A 26 1.98 -9.09 12.00
C LEU A 26 2.85 -9.55 10.85
N TRP A 27 2.26 -9.56 9.66
CA TRP A 27 2.95 -9.75 8.40
C TRP A 27 2.50 -8.67 7.43
N TRP A 28 3.45 -8.10 6.68
CA TRP A 28 3.21 -6.94 5.82
C TRP A 28 2.09 -7.17 4.79
N GLY A 29 1.94 -8.40 4.30
CA GLY A 29 0.90 -8.78 3.33
C GLY A 29 -0.49 -9.08 3.93
N ASN A 30 -0.70 -8.91 5.24
CA ASN A 30 -1.90 -9.39 5.93
C ASN A 30 -2.96 -8.31 6.21
N TRP A 31 -3.05 -7.28 5.35
CA TRP A 31 -4.08 -6.24 5.43
C TRP A 31 -5.45 -6.83 5.04
N GLY A 32 -6.10 -7.53 5.96
CA GLY A 32 -7.47 -8.02 5.77
C GLY A 32 -7.80 -9.40 6.32
N ARG A 33 -6.86 -10.16 6.91
CA ARG A 33 -7.28 -11.35 7.67
C ARG A 33 -8.02 -10.92 8.93
N PRO A 34 -9.15 -11.58 9.26
CA PRO A 34 -9.82 -11.35 10.53
C PRO A 34 -8.85 -11.63 11.66
N ALA A 35 -8.86 -10.78 12.69
CA ALA A 35 -8.17 -11.10 13.93
C ALA A 35 -8.83 -12.35 14.54
N ASP A 36 -8.02 -13.35 14.87
CA ASP A 36 -8.49 -14.56 15.53
C ASP A 36 -8.94 -14.21 16.95
N HIS A 37 -10.04 -14.81 17.41
CA HIS A 37 -10.34 -14.78 18.84
C HIS A 37 -9.18 -15.45 19.60
N PHE A 38 -8.72 -14.81 20.68
CA PHE A 38 -7.62 -15.32 21.50
C PHE A 38 -8.09 -15.66 22.92
N ALA A 39 -8.75 -14.71 23.59
CA ALA A 39 -9.29 -14.91 24.93
C ALA A 39 -10.44 -13.93 25.19
N GLU A 40 -11.27 -14.23 26.19
CA GLU A 40 -12.27 -13.31 26.73
C GLU A 40 -12.45 -13.55 28.22
N GLY A 41 -13.01 -12.57 28.92
CA GLY A 41 -13.28 -12.69 30.34
C GLY A 41 -13.93 -11.45 30.92
N VAL A 42 -14.08 -11.46 32.23
CA VAL A 42 -14.64 -10.37 33.01
C VAL A 42 -13.72 -10.07 34.19
N THR A 43 -13.51 -8.78 34.48
CA THR A 43 -12.85 -8.28 35.68
C THR A 43 -13.67 -7.14 36.28
N GLN A 44 -13.22 -6.55 37.38
CA GLN A 44 -13.89 -5.40 38.00
C GLN A 44 -12.89 -4.26 38.26
N THR A 45 -13.42 -3.04 38.28
CA THR A 45 -12.64 -1.89 38.72
C THR A 45 -12.46 -1.85 40.23
N ASP A 46 -11.28 -1.41 40.68
CA ASP A 46 -10.98 -1.17 42.09
C ASP A 46 -11.58 0.16 42.61
N ASP A 47 -11.28 0.49 43.86
CA ASP A 47 -11.76 1.73 44.50
C ASP A 47 -11.23 3.02 43.82
N ASN A 48 -10.20 2.92 42.99
CA ASN A 48 -9.65 4.01 42.18
C ASN A 48 -10.15 4.00 40.73
N GLY A 49 -11.08 3.08 40.41
CA GLY A 49 -11.59 2.87 39.05
C GLY A 49 -10.60 2.18 38.12
N ALA A 50 -9.51 1.61 38.63
CA ALA A 50 -8.50 0.92 37.84
C ALA A 50 -8.83 -0.57 37.69
N PHE A 51 -8.41 -1.18 36.59
CA PHE A 51 -8.57 -2.62 36.35
C PHE A 51 -7.35 -3.22 35.66
N GLU A 52 -7.18 -4.53 35.84
CA GLU A 52 -6.09 -5.30 35.26
C GLU A 52 -6.62 -6.50 34.47
N ILE A 53 -6.06 -6.68 33.28
CA ILE A 53 -6.30 -7.82 32.38
C ILE A 53 -4.95 -8.49 32.18
N THR A 54 -4.87 -9.78 32.48
CA THR A 54 -3.63 -10.58 32.37
C THR A 54 -3.86 -11.72 31.40
N PHE A 55 -2.98 -11.87 30.43
CA PHE A 55 -2.95 -13.02 29.52
C PHE A 55 -1.50 -13.33 29.12
N THR A 56 -1.22 -14.56 28.73
CA THR A 56 0.10 -14.96 28.21
C THR A 56 -0.01 -15.11 26.69
N PRO A 57 0.68 -14.28 25.88
CA PRO A 57 0.69 -14.39 24.43
C PRO A 57 1.16 -15.78 23.97
N GLN A 58 0.40 -16.41 23.07
CA GLN A 58 0.77 -17.70 22.47
C GLN A 58 0.68 -17.63 20.94
N LYS A 59 1.55 -18.38 20.25
CA LYS A 59 1.50 -18.55 18.78
C LYS A 59 0.29 -19.39 18.38
N THR A 60 -0.02 -19.40 17.10
CA THR A 60 -0.97 -20.37 16.52
C THR A 60 -0.34 -21.77 16.50
N ASP A 61 -1.11 -22.81 16.82
CA ASP A 61 -0.66 -24.20 16.71
C ASP A 61 -0.42 -24.63 15.24
N ALA A 62 -0.91 -23.85 14.27
CA ALA A 62 -0.96 -24.19 12.85
C ALA A 62 0.13 -23.52 11.97
N GLY A 63 1.20 -22.95 12.54
CA GLY A 63 2.21 -22.20 11.79
C GLY A 63 3.57 -22.91 11.67
N ASN A 64 4.12 -22.96 10.45
CA ASN A 64 5.47 -23.44 10.13
C ASN A 64 6.50 -22.83 11.11
N THR A 65 7.08 -23.66 11.99
CA THR A 65 7.97 -23.30 13.11
C THR A 65 9.29 -22.64 12.69
N LEU A 66 9.56 -22.56 11.39
CA LEU A 66 10.80 -22.03 10.81
C LEU A 66 10.78 -20.51 10.59
N LEU A 67 9.62 -19.85 10.62
CA LEU A 67 9.52 -18.41 10.42
C LEU A 67 9.25 -17.72 11.77
N ARG A 68 10.27 -17.00 12.28
CA ARG A 68 10.10 -16.08 13.42
C ARG A 68 8.91 -15.16 13.15
N SER A 69 7.97 -15.09 14.08
CA SER A 69 6.69 -14.41 13.87
C SER A 69 6.46 -13.33 14.92
N ALA A 70 5.82 -12.24 14.51
CA ALA A 70 5.27 -11.24 15.40
C ALA A 70 3.74 -11.25 15.29
N TYR A 71 3.06 -10.93 16.39
CA TYR A 71 1.61 -10.91 16.52
C TYR A 71 1.20 -9.63 17.22
N SER A 72 0.09 -9.02 16.80
CA SER A 72 -0.60 -8.01 17.57
C SER A 72 -1.75 -8.65 18.34
N PHE A 73 -1.90 -8.24 19.58
CA PHE A 73 -3.00 -8.60 20.46
C PHE A 73 -3.81 -7.34 20.74
N ARG A 74 -5.02 -7.28 20.20
CA ARG A 74 -5.97 -6.19 20.43
C ARG A 74 -6.85 -6.58 21.62
N VAL A 75 -6.72 -5.83 22.71
CA VAL A 75 -7.53 -5.93 23.91
C VAL A 75 -8.64 -4.90 23.83
N GLU A 76 -9.87 -5.35 23.72
CA GLU A 76 -11.07 -4.53 23.78
C GLU A 76 -11.70 -4.74 25.17
N ALA A 77 -11.93 -3.66 25.92
CA ALA A 77 -12.50 -3.70 27.24
C ALA A 77 -13.73 -2.79 27.30
N SER A 78 -14.87 -3.33 27.68
CA SER A 78 -16.16 -2.65 27.81
C SER A 78 -16.52 -2.54 29.28
N VAL A 79 -16.79 -1.32 29.74
CA VAL A 79 -17.19 -1.02 31.10
C VAL A 79 -18.63 -0.51 31.09
N THR A 80 -19.49 -1.13 31.88
CA THR A 80 -20.89 -0.71 32.03
C THR A 80 -21.08 -0.04 33.39
N ASP A 81 -21.63 1.16 33.40
CA ASP A 81 -21.93 1.90 34.64
C ASP A 81 -23.25 1.44 35.29
N VAL A 82 -23.53 1.95 36.49
CA VAL A 82 -24.76 1.60 37.24
C VAL A 82 -26.06 2.09 36.57
N ASN A 83 -25.96 3.02 35.62
CA ASN A 83 -27.09 3.54 34.84
C ASN A 83 -27.30 2.76 33.54
N GLY A 84 -26.45 1.77 33.25
CA GLY A 84 -26.51 0.94 32.04
C GLY A 84 -25.76 1.52 30.84
N GLU A 85 -25.02 2.63 30.99
CA GLU A 85 -24.17 3.17 29.94
C GLU A 85 -22.93 2.29 29.78
N THR A 86 -22.59 1.92 28.54
CA THR A 86 -21.41 1.09 28.24
C THR A 86 -20.42 1.88 27.39
N GLN A 87 -19.17 1.95 27.85
CA GLN A 87 -18.06 2.55 27.12
C GLN A 87 -16.99 1.50 26.82
N THR A 88 -16.40 1.57 25.62
CA THR A 88 -15.40 0.59 25.18
C THR A 88 -14.07 1.25 24.88
N GLY A 89 -13.01 0.73 25.49
CA GLY A 89 -11.62 1.09 25.23
C GLY A 89 -10.90 0.00 24.44
N THR A 90 -9.96 0.38 23.59
CA THR A 90 -9.10 -0.56 22.87
C THR A 90 -7.63 -0.27 23.19
N TYR A 91 -6.85 -1.31 23.40
CA TYR A 91 -5.39 -1.25 23.47
C TYR A 91 -4.77 -2.36 22.62
N THR A 92 -3.69 -2.06 21.90
CA THR A 92 -3.00 -3.06 21.09
C THR A 92 -1.58 -3.23 21.60
N VAL A 93 -1.17 -4.48 21.81
CA VAL A 93 0.21 -4.84 22.17
C VAL A 93 0.78 -5.78 21.12
N ALA A 94 2.00 -5.52 20.67
CA ALA A 94 2.71 -6.38 19.73
C ALA A 94 3.74 -7.26 20.45
N VAL A 95 3.79 -8.54 20.08
CA VAL A 95 4.65 -9.55 20.70
C VAL A 95 5.19 -10.45 19.60
N GLY A 96 6.51 -10.67 19.57
CA GLY A 96 7.13 -11.52 18.58
C GLY A 96 8.45 -12.11 19.04
N ASP A 97 8.93 -13.09 18.28
CA ASP A 97 10.28 -13.66 18.45
C ASP A 97 11.39 -12.70 17.97
N VAL A 98 11.00 -11.62 17.29
CA VAL A 98 11.85 -10.54 16.78
C VAL A 98 11.29 -9.21 17.24
N SER A 99 12.15 -8.22 17.46
CA SER A 99 11.74 -6.84 17.78
C SER A 99 11.63 -5.94 16.56
N MET A 100 11.96 -6.44 15.37
CA MET A 100 12.07 -5.70 14.12
C MET A 100 11.40 -6.44 12.95
N ILE A 101 10.76 -5.68 12.06
CA ILE A 101 10.22 -6.11 10.78
C ILE A 101 10.98 -5.38 9.67
N LEU A 102 11.51 -6.10 8.69
CA LEU A 102 12.16 -5.56 7.50
C LEU A 102 11.20 -5.54 6.31
N GLN A 103 11.40 -4.60 5.40
CA GLN A 103 10.63 -4.53 4.16
C GLN A 103 11.42 -3.84 3.04
N ALA A 104 11.26 -4.31 1.79
CA ALA A 104 11.52 -3.53 0.59
C ALA A 104 10.20 -3.00 0.00
N ASP A 105 10.17 -1.71 -0.34
CA ASP A 105 9.11 -1.09 -1.14
C ASP A 105 9.35 -1.41 -2.62
N ILE A 106 8.89 -2.59 -3.03
CA ILE A 106 9.01 -3.09 -4.39
C ILE A 106 7.68 -3.69 -4.84
N SER A 107 7.18 -3.22 -5.98
CA SER A 107 5.92 -3.71 -6.56
C SER A 107 6.10 -5.07 -7.23
N ASP A 108 5.02 -5.84 -7.36
CA ASP A 108 5.03 -7.16 -8.02
C ASP A 108 5.49 -7.11 -9.48
N LYS A 109 5.31 -5.97 -10.15
CA LYS A 109 5.81 -5.71 -11.51
C LYS A 109 6.64 -4.42 -11.49
N VAL A 110 7.91 -4.52 -11.84
CA VAL A 110 8.85 -3.40 -11.79
C VAL A 110 9.32 -3.07 -13.21
N GLU A 111 8.99 -1.88 -13.71
CA GLU A 111 9.63 -1.39 -14.94
C GLU A 111 11.05 -0.94 -14.60
N LYS A 112 12.03 -1.52 -15.29
CA LYS A 112 13.43 -1.36 -14.91
C LYS A 112 13.95 0.06 -15.08
N ASN A 113 13.41 0.82 -16.03
CA ASN A 113 13.80 2.19 -16.34
C ASN A 113 12.96 3.25 -15.60
N SER A 114 12.01 2.84 -14.76
CA SER A 114 11.14 3.77 -14.02
C SER A 114 11.94 4.62 -13.03
N ASP A 115 11.47 5.84 -12.78
CA ASP A 115 12.01 6.73 -11.73
C ASP A 115 11.54 6.34 -10.31
N ASN A 116 10.76 5.27 -10.16
CA ASN A 116 10.32 4.78 -8.84
C ASN A 116 11.53 4.42 -7.98
N LYS A 117 11.50 4.93 -6.75
CA LYS A 117 12.51 4.67 -5.74
C LYS A 117 12.35 3.26 -5.17
N LEU A 118 13.47 2.60 -4.92
CA LEU A 118 13.51 1.38 -4.12
C LEU A 118 13.91 1.78 -2.71
N ASN A 119 12.99 1.63 -1.75
CA ASN A 119 13.28 1.91 -0.34
C ASN A 119 13.34 0.61 0.44
N ILE A 120 14.28 0.52 1.37
CA ILE A 120 14.27 -0.52 2.41
C ILE A 120 13.97 0.15 3.74
N SER A 121 12.97 -0.35 4.47
CA SER A 121 12.61 0.15 5.80
C SER A 121 12.71 -0.96 6.83
N ALA A 122 12.88 -0.54 8.08
CA ALA A 122 12.78 -1.38 9.25
C ALA A 122 11.85 -0.71 10.24
N LYS A 123 10.93 -1.48 10.81
CA LYS A 123 10.00 -1.01 11.84
C LYS A 123 10.13 -1.84 13.10
N ASN A 124 9.99 -1.22 14.25
CA ASN A 124 9.76 -1.96 15.48
C ASN A 124 8.34 -2.56 15.48
N LEU A 125 8.01 -3.38 16.48
CA LEU A 125 6.70 -4.01 16.56
C LEU A 125 5.54 -3.02 16.84
N ASP A 126 5.85 -1.79 17.27
CA ASP A 126 4.88 -0.71 17.44
C ASP A 126 4.60 0.05 16.12
N GLY A 127 5.29 -0.31 15.04
CA GLY A 127 5.14 0.30 13.71
C GLY A 127 5.97 1.55 13.49
N ASN A 128 6.83 1.93 14.44
CA ASN A 128 7.75 3.05 14.31
C ASN A 128 8.97 2.67 13.47
N ASP A 129 9.38 3.55 12.57
CA ASP A 129 10.60 3.36 11.80
C ASP A 129 11.83 3.37 12.72
N ILE A 130 12.73 2.42 12.50
CA ILE A 130 14.01 2.30 13.21
C ILE A 130 15.15 2.20 12.20
N PRO A 131 16.34 2.74 12.51
CA PRO A 131 17.51 2.53 11.68
C PRO A 131 17.91 1.06 11.72
N ALA A 132 18.18 0.47 10.56
CA ALA A 132 18.75 -0.87 10.47
C ALA A 132 19.74 -0.97 9.31
N GLU A 133 20.67 -1.90 9.43
CA GLU A 133 21.60 -2.26 8.38
C GLU A 133 21.65 -3.78 8.23
N GLY A 134 22.06 -4.25 7.06
CA GLY A 134 22.06 -5.68 6.80
C GLY A 134 22.64 -6.02 5.44
N THR A 135 22.26 -7.19 4.96
CA THR A 135 22.64 -7.70 3.65
C THR A 135 21.41 -7.96 2.79
N TYR A 136 21.55 -7.76 1.49
CA TYR A 136 20.57 -8.19 0.52
C TYR A 136 21.17 -9.24 -0.41
N GLN A 137 20.33 -10.12 -0.91
CA GLN A 137 20.63 -11.08 -1.96
C GLN A 137 19.52 -11.00 -3.01
N LEU A 138 19.89 -10.92 -4.29
CA LEU A 138 18.95 -10.95 -5.41
C LEU A 138 19.11 -12.28 -6.14
N PHE A 139 18.01 -12.99 -6.31
CA PHE A 139 17.95 -14.25 -7.05
C PHE A 139 17.06 -14.09 -8.28
N SER A 140 17.45 -14.71 -9.38
CA SER A 140 16.53 -15.01 -10.49
C SER A 140 15.70 -16.24 -10.14
N LEU A 141 14.46 -16.28 -10.63
CA LEU A 141 13.54 -17.39 -10.38
C LEU A 141 13.14 -18.07 -11.70
N GLN A 142 12.88 -19.36 -11.61
CA GLN A 142 12.24 -20.14 -12.67
C GLN A 142 10.73 -19.89 -12.70
N GLU A 143 10.05 -20.40 -13.72
CA GLU A 143 8.59 -20.20 -13.88
C GLU A 143 7.79 -20.79 -12.70
N ASN A 144 8.29 -21.84 -12.06
CA ASN A 144 7.69 -22.46 -10.86
C ASN A 144 8.10 -21.77 -9.54
N ASP A 145 8.66 -20.56 -9.62
CA ASP A 145 9.13 -19.72 -8.51
C ASP A 145 10.29 -20.32 -7.68
N SER A 146 10.90 -21.41 -8.15
CA SER A 146 12.14 -21.94 -7.57
C SER A 146 13.31 -21.03 -7.91
N ILE A 147 14.28 -20.93 -7.00
CA ILE A 147 15.51 -20.17 -7.22
C ILE A 147 16.29 -20.82 -8.38
N ASP A 148 16.66 -20.01 -9.37
CA ASP A 148 17.53 -20.43 -10.47
C ASP A 148 18.99 -20.14 -10.13
N THR A 149 19.37 -18.86 -10.10
CA THR A 149 20.71 -18.42 -9.69
C THR A 149 20.68 -17.17 -8.83
N GLN A 150 21.65 -17.07 -7.90
CA GLN A 150 21.96 -15.81 -7.24
C GLN A 150 22.60 -14.86 -8.26
N ILE A 151 22.07 -13.65 -8.36
CA ILE A 151 22.55 -12.61 -9.27
C ILE A 151 23.55 -11.72 -8.54
N TRP A 152 23.13 -11.14 -7.40
CA TRP A 152 23.97 -10.24 -6.60
C TRP A 152 23.76 -10.46 -5.11
N GLU A 153 24.72 -9.98 -4.35
CA GLU A 153 24.59 -9.69 -2.93
C GLU A 153 25.25 -8.36 -2.60
N GLY A 154 24.85 -7.78 -1.48
CA GLY A 154 25.42 -6.53 -1.02
C GLY A 154 24.94 -6.16 0.38
N ARG A 155 25.32 -4.96 0.82
CA ARG A 155 24.86 -4.40 2.10
C ARG A 155 23.82 -3.33 1.85
N PHE A 156 22.92 -3.15 2.82
CA PHE A 156 21.99 -2.04 2.84
C PHE A 156 22.02 -1.35 4.20
N VAL A 157 21.65 -0.07 4.19
CA VAL A 157 21.16 0.67 5.35
C VAL A 157 19.75 1.14 5.00
N THR A 158 18.83 1.15 5.95
CA THR A 158 17.45 1.62 5.75
C THR A 158 17.42 2.99 5.05
N GLY A 159 16.52 3.15 4.08
CA GLY A 159 16.40 4.32 3.21
C GLY A 159 16.39 3.95 1.72
N GLU A 160 16.65 4.95 0.88
CA GLU A 160 16.65 4.83 -0.58
C GLU A 160 17.88 4.05 -1.10
N GLN A 161 17.63 2.95 -1.81
CA GLN A 161 18.65 2.04 -2.36
C GLN A 161 18.98 2.37 -3.82
N LYS A 162 19.63 3.52 -4.05
CA LYS A 162 19.95 4.03 -5.40
C LYS A 162 20.81 3.06 -6.22
N GLU A 163 21.85 2.49 -5.62
CA GLU A 163 22.75 1.57 -6.32
C GLU A 163 22.03 0.29 -6.73
N LEU A 164 21.27 -0.32 -5.82
CA LEU A 164 20.49 -1.51 -6.11
C LEU A 164 19.44 -1.23 -7.20
N LYS A 165 18.72 -0.11 -7.13
CA LYS A 165 17.76 0.30 -8.17
C LYS A 165 18.43 0.49 -9.53
N ASN A 166 19.62 1.09 -9.57
CA ASN A 166 20.36 1.26 -10.83
C ASN A 166 20.81 -0.07 -11.41
N LYS A 167 21.35 -0.98 -10.58
CA LYS A 167 21.76 -2.32 -11.03
C LYS A 167 20.62 -3.09 -11.68
N LEU A 168 19.38 -2.98 -11.17
CA LEU A 168 18.20 -3.63 -11.78
C LEU A 168 17.99 -3.26 -13.26
N LYS A 169 18.52 -2.14 -13.76
CA LYS A 169 18.43 -1.76 -15.19
C LYS A 169 19.24 -2.68 -16.10
N ASP A 170 20.30 -3.27 -15.56
CA ASP A 170 21.32 -4.02 -16.31
C ASP A 170 21.01 -5.51 -16.45
N ILE A 171 19.97 -6.00 -15.77
CA ILE A 171 19.57 -7.41 -15.83
C ILE A 171 18.40 -7.66 -16.79
N PRO A 172 18.27 -8.90 -17.30
CA PRO A 172 17.15 -9.27 -18.16
C PRO A 172 15.79 -9.14 -17.45
N SER A 173 14.74 -8.93 -18.23
CA SER A 173 13.37 -9.03 -17.75
C SER A 173 13.07 -10.48 -17.33
N GLY A 174 12.30 -10.67 -16.25
CA GLY A 174 12.05 -12.00 -15.68
C GLY A 174 11.57 -11.97 -14.23
N LYS A 175 11.41 -13.15 -13.62
CA LYS A 175 11.07 -13.29 -12.20
C LYS A 175 12.31 -13.18 -11.32
N TYR A 176 12.19 -12.44 -10.22
CA TYR A 176 13.26 -12.25 -9.25
C TYR A 176 12.74 -12.32 -7.82
N LYS A 177 13.63 -12.67 -6.89
CA LYS A 177 13.41 -12.59 -5.44
C LYS A 177 14.52 -11.77 -4.80
N LEU A 178 14.13 -10.68 -4.12
CA LEU A 178 14.99 -9.92 -3.24
C LEU A 178 14.83 -10.46 -1.81
N VAL A 179 15.93 -10.90 -1.21
CA VAL A 179 15.98 -11.38 0.18
C VAL A 179 16.82 -10.39 0.98
N LEU A 180 16.24 -9.83 2.04
CA LEU A 180 16.90 -8.97 3.00
C LEU A 180 17.17 -9.75 4.29
N LYS A 181 18.35 -9.58 4.87
CA LYS A 181 18.72 -10.15 6.16
C LYS A 181 19.36 -9.09 7.06
N SER A 182 18.88 -9.00 8.29
CA SER A 182 19.46 -8.15 9.33
C SER A 182 19.36 -8.86 10.68
N LYS A 183 19.80 -8.21 11.76
CA LYS A 183 19.61 -8.65 13.14
C LYS A 183 18.86 -7.60 13.93
N ASP A 184 17.96 -8.05 14.79
CA ASP A 184 17.27 -7.17 15.74
C ASP A 184 18.18 -6.80 16.93
N ASP A 185 17.66 -5.99 17.86
CA ASP A 185 18.38 -5.52 19.06
C ASP A 185 18.78 -6.65 20.04
N ARG A 186 18.22 -7.86 19.86
CA ARG A 186 18.51 -9.08 20.64
C ARG A 186 19.40 -10.05 19.87
N GLY A 187 19.85 -9.68 18.66
CA GLY A 187 20.69 -10.50 17.81
C GLY A 187 19.94 -11.60 17.04
N ASN A 188 18.61 -11.60 17.08
CA ASN A 188 17.80 -12.52 16.28
C ASN A 188 17.87 -12.10 14.81
N GLU A 189 18.04 -13.08 13.92
CA GLU A 189 18.00 -12.82 12.48
C GLU A 189 16.57 -12.47 12.03
N VAL A 190 16.46 -11.41 11.25
CA VAL A 190 15.23 -10.93 10.63
C VAL A 190 15.40 -11.05 9.13
N ILE A 191 14.46 -11.74 8.48
CA ILE A 191 14.47 -11.98 7.03
C ILE A 191 13.20 -11.38 6.42
N ALA A 192 13.35 -10.68 5.30
CA ALA A 192 12.25 -10.28 4.45
C ALA A 192 12.49 -10.77 3.02
N GLU A 193 11.45 -11.31 2.39
CA GLU A 193 11.49 -11.77 1.00
C GLU A 193 10.45 -11.04 0.17
N ASN A 194 10.88 -10.53 -0.99
CA ASN A 194 10.01 -9.86 -1.96
C ASN A 194 10.24 -10.49 -3.33
N SER A 195 9.21 -11.12 -3.90
CA SER A 195 9.26 -11.65 -5.27
C SER A 195 8.57 -10.68 -6.22
N PHE A 196 9.16 -10.44 -7.39
CA PHE A 196 8.66 -9.49 -8.39
C PHE A 196 9.05 -9.91 -9.80
N VAL A 197 8.33 -9.36 -10.78
CA VAL A 197 8.65 -9.48 -12.20
C VAL A 197 9.26 -8.18 -12.68
N LEU A 198 10.53 -8.24 -13.07
CA LEU A 198 11.21 -7.12 -13.71
C LEU A 198 10.89 -7.12 -15.21
N TYR A 199 10.61 -5.96 -15.77
CA TYR A 199 10.29 -5.82 -17.20
C TYR A 199 10.78 -4.48 -17.78
N SER A 200 10.70 -4.36 -19.10
CA SER A 200 10.85 -3.11 -19.81
C SER A 200 9.68 -2.89 -20.76
N TYR A 201 9.28 -1.62 -20.95
CA TYR A 201 8.32 -1.27 -22.00
C TYR A 201 8.79 -1.65 -23.42
N ALA A 202 10.10 -1.85 -23.61
CA ALA A 202 10.68 -2.27 -24.88
C ALA A 202 10.73 -3.80 -25.09
N ASP A 203 10.31 -4.59 -24.10
CA ASP A 203 10.34 -6.04 -24.22
C ASP A 203 9.40 -6.50 -25.35
N ALA A 204 9.92 -7.29 -26.28
CA ALA A 204 9.14 -7.80 -27.41
C ALA A 204 8.12 -8.88 -27.00
N ARG A 205 8.28 -9.49 -25.81
CA ARG A 205 7.47 -10.58 -25.28
C ARG A 205 7.23 -10.39 -23.79
N PRO A 206 6.19 -11.01 -23.22
CA PRO A 206 6.02 -11.03 -21.77
C PRO A 206 7.28 -11.54 -21.07
N PRO A 207 7.67 -10.96 -19.92
CA PRO A 207 8.82 -11.40 -19.14
C PRO A 207 8.63 -12.76 -18.45
N ILE A 208 7.41 -13.29 -18.48
CA ILE A 208 7.00 -14.58 -17.90
C ILE A 208 6.04 -15.28 -18.85
N GLN A 209 5.86 -16.60 -18.73
CA GLN A 209 4.89 -17.30 -19.55
C GLN A 209 3.46 -16.95 -19.13
N THR A 210 2.77 -16.10 -19.90
CA THR A 210 1.41 -15.66 -19.58
C THR A 210 0.66 -15.14 -20.80
N ASN A 211 -0.66 -15.28 -20.78
CA ASN A 211 -1.57 -14.56 -21.67
C ASN A 211 -2.31 -13.46 -20.91
N ASP A 212 -1.72 -12.87 -19.87
CA ASP A 212 -2.39 -11.91 -18.98
C ASP A 212 -1.47 -10.71 -18.68
N TRP A 213 -0.45 -10.49 -19.53
CA TRP A 213 0.53 -9.43 -19.31
C TRP A 213 -0.04 -8.07 -19.72
N PHE A 214 -0.79 -7.44 -18.83
CA PHE A 214 -1.42 -6.15 -19.06
C PHE A 214 -0.72 -5.04 -18.28
N ILE A 215 -0.26 -4.00 -18.97
CA ILE A 215 0.44 -2.84 -18.39
C ILE A 215 -0.12 -1.54 -18.99
N VAL A 216 -0.52 -0.60 -18.14
CA VAL A 216 -0.87 0.76 -18.56
C VAL A 216 0.38 1.62 -18.43
N LYS A 217 1.07 1.88 -19.54
CA LYS A 217 2.27 2.72 -19.59
C LYS A 217 1.92 4.19 -19.44
N ASN A 218 0.83 4.61 -20.09
CA ASN A 218 0.26 5.94 -19.93
C ASN A 218 -1.26 5.87 -20.03
N GLY A 219 -1.96 6.20 -18.94
CA GLY A 219 -3.42 6.21 -18.85
C GLY A 219 -4.07 7.50 -19.35
N THR A 220 -3.30 8.42 -19.95
CA THR A 220 -3.81 9.71 -20.42
C THR A 220 -3.45 10.00 -21.86
N PHE A 221 -4.27 10.79 -22.55
CA PHE A 221 -3.96 11.38 -23.85
C PHE A 221 -4.12 12.90 -23.83
N GLY A 222 -3.51 13.58 -24.80
CA GLY A 222 -3.60 15.02 -24.99
C GLY A 222 -3.24 15.42 -26.42
N ALA A 223 -3.00 16.71 -26.65
CA ALA A 223 -2.60 17.21 -27.97
C ALA A 223 -1.28 16.58 -28.46
N ASP A 224 -0.29 16.49 -27.56
CA ASP A 224 1.05 15.96 -27.84
C ASP A 224 1.37 14.66 -27.08
N GLU A 225 0.35 14.02 -26.51
CA GLU A 225 0.49 12.85 -25.66
C GLU A 225 -0.49 11.75 -26.07
N LYS A 226 0.03 10.53 -26.17
CA LYS A 226 -0.77 9.36 -26.49
C LYS A 226 -0.92 8.51 -25.24
N ALA A 227 -2.11 7.94 -25.07
CA ALA A 227 -2.27 6.86 -24.12
C ALA A 227 -1.61 5.60 -24.67
N GLU A 228 -0.99 4.84 -23.78
CA GLU A 228 -0.14 3.70 -24.14
C GLU A 228 -0.43 2.54 -23.20
N VAL A 229 -0.92 1.44 -23.78
CA VAL A 229 -1.29 0.22 -23.05
C VAL A 229 -0.63 -0.96 -23.73
N ILE A 230 0.00 -1.84 -22.96
CA ILE A 230 0.64 -3.06 -23.46
C ILE A 230 -0.22 -4.26 -23.06
N LEU A 231 -0.54 -5.10 -24.04
CA LEU A 231 -1.00 -6.47 -23.81
C LEU A 231 0.04 -7.44 -24.33
N GLY A 232 0.53 -8.29 -23.45
CA GLY A 232 1.45 -9.36 -23.76
C GLY A 232 0.80 -10.72 -23.65
N VAL A 233 1.06 -11.57 -24.64
CA VAL A 233 0.64 -12.97 -24.65
C VAL A 233 1.81 -13.87 -25.01
N SER A 234 1.88 -15.05 -24.43
CA SER A 234 2.91 -16.06 -24.73
C SER A 234 2.42 -17.11 -25.74
N ASP A 235 1.11 -17.33 -25.83
CA ASP A 235 0.55 -18.23 -26.83
C ASP A 235 0.52 -17.58 -28.23
N GLU A 236 0.53 -18.43 -29.25
CA GLU A 236 0.29 -18.03 -30.64
C GLU A 236 -1.20 -18.00 -30.96
N ASN A 237 -1.59 -17.22 -31.98
CA ASN A 237 -2.96 -17.10 -32.48
C ASN A 237 -3.95 -16.78 -31.35
N VAL A 238 -3.67 -15.72 -30.59
CA VAL A 238 -4.61 -15.18 -29.60
C VAL A 238 -5.45 -14.11 -30.29
N HIS A 239 -6.74 -14.40 -30.48
CA HIS A 239 -7.69 -13.49 -31.13
C HIS A 239 -8.29 -12.55 -30.09
N VAL A 240 -7.78 -11.32 -30.02
CA VAL A 240 -8.20 -10.27 -29.10
C VAL A 240 -9.28 -9.42 -29.74
N LEU A 241 -10.45 -9.37 -29.09
CA LEU A 241 -11.48 -8.37 -29.37
C LEU A 241 -11.05 -7.06 -28.70
N TYR A 242 -10.72 -6.08 -29.52
CA TYR A 242 -10.46 -4.71 -29.11
C TYR A 242 -11.76 -3.93 -29.18
N GLU A 243 -12.12 -3.24 -28.10
CA GLU A 243 -13.25 -2.33 -28.06
C GLU A 243 -12.87 -1.03 -27.36
N LEU A 244 -13.25 0.10 -27.96
CA LEU A 244 -13.10 1.42 -27.37
C LEU A 244 -14.49 2.02 -27.15
N TRP A 245 -14.80 2.31 -25.90
CA TRP A 245 -16.10 2.80 -25.47
C TRP A 245 -16.00 4.22 -24.95
N LYS A 246 -17.00 5.05 -25.23
CA LYS A 246 -17.25 6.31 -24.53
C LYS A 246 -18.59 6.19 -23.83
N GLU A 247 -18.57 6.10 -22.50
CA GLU A 247 -19.75 5.78 -21.71
C GLU A 247 -20.44 4.52 -22.29
N ASN A 248 -21.69 4.62 -22.74
CA ASN A 248 -22.44 3.52 -23.35
C ASN A 248 -22.34 3.47 -24.89
N THR A 249 -21.50 4.29 -25.50
CA THR A 249 -21.32 4.37 -26.96
C THR A 249 -20.06 3.63 -27.40
N LEU A 250 -20.22 2.59 -28.23
CA LEU A 250 -19.09 1.91 -28.87
C LEU A 250 -18.50 2.80 -29.98
N LEU A 251 -17.24 3.19 -29.83
CA LEU A 251 -16.54 4.04 -30.80
C LEU A 251 -15.77 3.23 -31.85
N GLU A 252 -15.12 2.14 -31.43
CA GLU A 252 -14.31 1.30 -32.31
C GLU A 252 -14.36 -0.16 -31.82
N ARG A 253 -14.50 -1.10 -32.75
CA ARG A 253 -14.40 -2.55 -32.48
C ARG A 253 -13.62 -3.22 -33.60
N LYS A 254 -12.65 -4.07 -33.23
CA LYS A 254 -11.90 -4.88 -34.20
C LYS A 254 -11.28 -6.10 -33.56
N TRP A 255 -10.98 -7.11 -34.39
CA TRP A 255 -10.18 -8.26 -33.99
C TRP A 255 -8.71 -8.00 -34.27
N ILE A 256 -7.85 -8.41 -33.34
CA ILE A 256 -6.40 -8.29 -33.42
C ILE A 256 -5.83 -9.66 -33.05
N VAL A 257 -4.94 -10.19 -33.89
CA VAL A 257 -4.26 -11.46 -33.59
C VAL A 257 -2.90 -11.15 -33.01
N LEU A 258 -2.61 -11.70 -31.84
CA LEU A 258 -1.30 -11.63 -31.20
C LEU A 258 -0.62 -13.00 -31.26
N ASN A 259 0.70 -12.98 -31.45
CA ASN A 259 1.51 -14.20 -31.55
C ASN A 259 2.77 -14.09 -30.70
N ASN A 260 2.75 -14.64 -29.47
CA ASN A 260 3.88 -14.64 -28.53
C ASN A 260 4.65 -13.29 -28.54
N GLU A 261 3.95 -12.22 -28.18
CA GLU A 261 4.42 -10.85 -28.30
C GLU A 261 3.83 -9.95 -27.21
N ASN A 262 4.53 -8.85 -26.92
CA ASN A 262 3.97 -7.67 -26.29
C ASN A 262 3.50 -6.70 -27.37
N ARG A 263 2.20 -6.42 -27.40
CA ARG A 263 1.60 -5.44 -28.30
C ARG A 263 1.33 -4.12 -27.57
N LEU A 264 1.95 -3.05 -28.05
CA LEU A 264 1.64 -1.68 -27.63
C LEU A 264 0.43 -1.14 -28.41
N PHE A 265 -0.64 -0.79 -27.69
CA PHE A 265 -1.75 -0.01 -28.17
C PHE A 265 -1.50 1.46 -27.85
N SER A 266 -1.37 2.27 -28.90
CA SER A 266 -1.16 3.73 -28.78
C SER A 266 -2.42 4.46 -29.25
N LEU A 267 -3.05 5.20 -28.34
CA LEU A 267 -4.28 5.94 -28.59
C LEU A 267 -4.00 7.45 -28.53
N PRO A 268 -3.80 8.12 -29.68
CA PRO A 268 -3.77 9.58 -29.72
C PRO A 268 -5.17 10.15 -29.44
N TYR A 269 -5.24 11.36 -28.89
CA TYR A 269 -6.53 12.02 -28.66
C TYR A 269 -7.32 12.22 -29.96
N LYS A 270 -8.63 11.96 -29.91
CA LYS A 270 -9.60 12.32 -30.94
C LYS A 270 -10.76 13.08 -30.29
N ALA A 271 -11.29 14.09 -30.96
CA ALA A 271 -12.44 14.87 -30.44
C ALA A 271 -13.65 13.98 -30.08
N SER A 272 -13.85 12.87 -30.79
CA SER A 272 -14.90 11.89 -30.49
C SER A 272 -14.76 11.21 -29.13
N TYR A 273 -13.56 11.15 -28.56
CA TYR A 273 -13.27 10.56 -27.25
C TYR A 273 -13.81 11.43 -26.11
N GLY A 274 -13.95 12.75 -26.32
CA GLY A 274 -14.34 13.67 -25.26
C GLY A 274 -13.33 13.65 -24.12
N LYS A 275 -13.81 13.58 -22.87
CA LYS A 275 -12.94 13.63 -21.69
C LYS A 275 -12.34 12.28 -21.30
N GLN A 276 -12.96 11.17 -21.71
CA GLN A 276 -12.56 9.84 -21.28
C GLN A 276 -13.11 8.79 -22.24
N VAL A 277 -12.35 7.72 -22.43
CA VAL A 277 -12.80 6.48 -23.08
C VAL A 277 -12.34 5.29 -22.26
N THR A 278 -13.03 4.16 -22.41
CA THR A 278 -12.65 2.88 -21.83
C THR A 278 -12.13 1.97 -22.94
N LEU A 279 -10.88 1.51 -22.80
CA LEU A 279 -10.33 0.44 -23.63
C LEU A 279 -10.65 -0.91 -22.98
N MET A 280 -11.30 -1.80 -23.74
CA MET A 280 -11.56 -3.17 -23.34
C MET A 280 -10.89 -4.15 -24.31
N LEU A 281 -10.15 -5.11 -23.77
CA LEU A 281 -9.48 -6.18 -24.53
C LEU A 281 -9.99 -7.53 -24.00
N SER A 282 -10.70 -8.30 -24.83
CA SER A 282 -11.31 -9.57 -24.43
C SER A 282 -10.94 -10.72 -25.36
N TYR A 283 -10.68 -11.91 -24.83
CA TYR A 283 -10.33 -13.09 -25.61
C TYR A 283 -10.48 -14.38 -24.82
N VAL A 284 -10.54 -15.50 -25.54
CA VAL A 284 -10.48 -16.85 -24.96
C VAL A 284 -9.26 -17.57 -25.49
N LYS A 285 -8.49 -18.20 -24.62
CA LYS A 285 -7.39 -19.09 -25.00
C LYS A 285 -7.33 -20.27 -24.04
N LYS A 286 -7.25 -21.50 -24.57
CA LYS A 286 -7.18 -22.75 -23.77
C LYS A 286 -8.24 -22.78 -22.67
N GLU A 287 -9.51 -22.57 -23.06
CA GLU A 287 -10.69 -22.59 -22.17
C GLU A 287 -10.72 -21.51 -21.07
N LYS A 288 -9.73 -20.61 -21.04
CA LYS A 288 -9.71 -19.46 -20.13
C LYS A 288 -10.15 -18.20 -20.86
N PHE A 289 -11.14 -17.50 -20.29
CA PHE A 289 -11.54 -16.17 -20.73
C PHE A 289 -10.70 -15.11 -20.03
N TYR A 290 -10.24 -14.13 -20.79
CA TYR A 290 -9.44 -13.00 -20.33
C TYR A 290 -10.16 -11.71 -20.70
N THR A 291 -10.17 -10.77 -19.77
CA THR A 291 -10.69 -9.43 -20.00
C THR A 291 -9.81 -8.41 -19.29
N HIS A 292 -9.43 -7.36 -20.01
CA HIS A 292 -8.74 -6.21 -19.46
C HIS A 292 -9.54 -4.96 -19.77
N ARG A 293 -9.66 -4.09 -18.77
CA ARG A 293 -10.30 -2.79 -18.88
C ARG A 293 -9.36 -1.74 -18.33
N THR A 294 -9.19 -0.65 -19.06
CA THR A 294 -8.54 0.55 -18.55
C THR A 294 -9.27 1.79 -19.01
N GLU A 295 -9.40 2.74 -18.11
CA GLU A 295 -9.94 4.06 -18.39
C GLU A 295 -8.79 4.96 -18.86
N ILE A 296 -9.03 5.63 -19.97
CA ILE A 296 -8.07 6.54 -20.59
C ILE A 296 -8.68 7.92 -20.58
N GLU A 297 -8.01 8.85 -19.92
CA GLU A 297 -8.52 10.18 -19.66
C GLU A 297 -7.81 11.24 -20.51
N LEU A 298 -8.56 12.27 -20.89
CA LEU A 298 -7.98 13.49 -21.40
C LEU A 298 -7.15 14.10 -20.28
N ARG A 299 -5.83 14.25 -20.52
CA ARG A 299 -4.93 14.93 -19.60
C ARG A 299 -5.47 16.32 -19.35
N GLN A 300 -5.93 16.53 -18.12
CA GLN A 300 -6.23 17.86 -17.64
C GLN A 300 -4.93 18.48 -17.17
N GLU A 301 -4.67 19.71 -17.57
CA GLU A 301 -3.69 20.50 -16.85
C GLU A 301 -4.14 20.54 -15.39
N LYS A 302 -3.28 20.09 -14.47
CA LYS A 302 -3.51 20.31 -13.05
C LYS A 302 -3.61 21.82 -12.87
N LYS A 303 -4.81 22.33 -12.60
CA LYS A 303 -5.04 23.70 -12.17
C LYS A 303 -4.94 23.69 -10.66
N GLU A 304 -3.72 23.68 -10.15
CA GLU A 304 -3.50 23.77 -8.71
C GLU A 304 -3.55 25.25 -8.32
N LEU A 305 -4.27 25.53 -7.23
CA LEU A 305 -4.24 26.83 -6.57
C LEU A 305 -3.29 26.71 -5.38
N LYS A 306 -2.21 27.47 -5.40
CA LYS A 306 -1.28 27.58 -4.28
C LYS A 306 -1.81 28.63 -3.33
N VAL A 307 -2.33 28.19 -2.19
CA VAL A 307 -2.82 29.06 -1.12
C VAL A 307 -1.73 29.19 -0.05
N SER A 308 -1.30 30.40 0.23
CA SER A 308 -0.41 30.70 1.36
C SER A 308 -1.09 31.65 2.33
N LEU A 309 -0.86 31.46 3.63
CA LEU A 309 -1.18 32.46 4.63
C LEU A 309 0.02 33.42 4.76
N ASP A 310 -0.18 34.66 4.36
CA ASP A 310 0.86 35.70 4.46
C ASP A 310 0.93 36.30 5.86
N VAL A 311 -0.19 36.28 6.58
CA VAL A 311 -0.29 36.74 7.97
C VAL A 311 -1.01 35.69 8.80
N PHE A 312 -0.23 34.93 9.58
CA PHE A 312 -0.72 33.96 10.57
C PHE A 312 -0.03 34.21 11.92
N ARG A 313 -0.77 34.06 13.01
CA ARG A 313 -0.22 34.12 14.36
C ARG A 313 -0.47 32.79 15.07
N ASP A 314 0.61 32.16 15.50
CA ASP A 314 0.59 30.91 16.26
C ASP A 314 -0.05 31.08 17.65
N LYS A 315 0.10 32.25 18.27
CA LYS A 315 -0.44 32.54 19.60
C LYS A 315 -1.29 33.80 19.58
N ILE A 316 -2.55 33.62 19.94
CA ILE A 316 -3.55 34.69 20.04
C ILE A 316 -4.05 34.82 21.47
N ARG A 317 -4.61 35.98 21.82
CA ARG A 317 -5.26 36.16 23.13
C ARG A 317 -6.75 35.85 22.98
N PRO A 318 -7.38 35.19 23.96
CA PRO A 318 -8.82 35.00 23.93
C PRO A 318 -9.55 36.33 23.71
N GLY A 319 -10.42 36.37 22.69
CA GLY A 319 -11.21 37.55 22.33
C GLY A 319 -10.45 38.65 21.56
N SER A 320 -9.20 38.45 21.13
CA SER A 320 -8.53 39.42 20.24
C SER A 320 -9.15 39.42 18.84
N GLN A 321 -9.16 40.60 18.20
CA GLN A 321 -9.42 40.70 16.78
C GLN A 321 -8.20 40.19 16.01
N GLU A 322 -8.43 39.33 15.03
CA GLU A 322 -7.39 38.75 14.17
C GLU A 322 -7.70 39.04 12.70
N GLU A 323 -6.66 39.37 11.93
CA GLU A 323 -6.70 39.50 10.48
C GLU A 323 -5.86 38.39 9.87
N TRP A 324 -6.45 37.61 8.96
CA TRP A 324 -5.74 36.63 8.15
C TRP A 324 -5.62 37.16 6.73
N ARG A 325 -4.40 37.13 6.20
CA ARG A 325 -4.13 37.46 4.80
C ARG A 325 -3.76 36.20 4.06
N LEU A 326 -4.47 35.93 2.97
CA LEU A 326 -4.21 34.81 2.10
C LEU A 326 -3.79 35.31 0.72
N THR A 327 -2.82 34.63 0.12
CA THR A 327 -2.45 34.79 -1.28
C THR A 327 -2.80 33.50 -2.02
N VAL A 328 -3.54 33.62 -3.12
CA VAL A 328 -3.88 32.51 -4.00
C VAL A 328 -3.23 32.72 -5.36
N LYS A 329 -2.39 31.75 -5.75
CA LYS A 329 -1.68 31.77 -7.04
C LYS A 329 -2.01 30.55 -7.87
N ASP A 330 -1.94 30.68 -9.19
CA ASP A 330 -2.00 29.55 -10.11
C ASP A 330 -0.66 28.79 -10.15
N ASN A 331 -0.61 27.76 -11.00
CA ASN A 331 0.60 26.96 -11.18
C ASN A 331 1.77 27.72 -11.83
N ALA A 332 1.50 28.79 -12.56
CA ALA A 332 2.51 29.69 -13.11
C ALA A 332 2.99 30.75 -12.10
N GLY A 333 2.37 30.80 -10.91
CA GLY A 333 2.70 31.77 -9.86
C GLY A 333 1.99 33.12 -10.01
N ASN A 334 1.06 33.25 -10.96
CA ASN A 334 0.26 34.45 -11.13
C ASN A 334 -0.90 34.49 -10.13
N PRO A 335 -1.41 35.67 -9.74
CA PRO A 335 -2.62 35.78 -8.95
C PRO A 335 -3.78 35.04 -9.64
N ALA A 336 -4.44 34.16 -8.90
CA ALA A 336 -5.56 33.38 -9.40
C ALA A 336 -6.90 33.91 -8.86
N VAL A 337 -7.92 33.92 -9.71
CA VAL A 337 -9.31 34.14 -9.26
C VAL A 337 -9.79 32.86 -8.57
N ALA A 338 -10.20 32.97 -7.31
CA ALA A 338 -10.63 31.83 -6.50
C ALA A 338 -11.73 32.23 -5.52
N GLU A 339 -12.59 31.26 -5.17
CA GLU A 339 -13.49 31.35 -4.03
C GLU A 339 -12.83 30.67 -2.83
N VAL A 340 -12.86 31.33 -1.66
CA VAL A 340 -12.20 30.86 -0.45
C VAL A 340 -13.22 30.67 0.66
N LEU A 341 -13.23 29.47 1.26
CA LEU A 341 -13.94 29.19 2.51
C LEU A 341 -12.91 28.93 3.60
N ALA A 342 -13.01 29.67 4.70
CA ALA A 342 -12.18 29.46 5.89
C ALA A 342 -13.04 28.89 7.02
N SER A 343 -12.52 27.88 7.72
CA SER A 343 -13.14 27.29 8.91
C SER A 343 -12.12 27.17 10.04
N MET A 344 -12.61 27.22 11.28
CA MET A 344 -11.82 27.05 12.50
C MET A 344 -12.58 26.11 13.43
N TYR A 345 -11.88 25.18 14.07
CA TYR A 345 -12.44 24.24 15.04
C TYR A 345 -11.47 24.04 16.21
N ASP A 346 -12.00 23.62 17.35
CA ASP A 346 -11.20 23.27 18.53
C ASP A 346 -10.53 21.90 18.31
N PHE A 347 -9.23 21.82 18.56
CA PHE A 347 -8.49 20.56 18.50
C PHE A 347 -8.58 19.90 19.87
N SER A 348 -9.60 19.06 20.05
CA SER A 348 -9.94 18.36 21.29
C SER A 348 -8.98 17.24 21.65
#